data_AF-A0A1V4SZ42-F1
#
_entry.id   AF-A0A1V4SZ42-F1
#
_cell.length_a   1.000
_cell.length_b   1.000
_cell.length_c   1.000
_cell.angle_alpha   90.00
_cell.angle_beta   90.00
_cell.angle_gamma   90.00
#
_symmetry.space_group_name_H-M   'P 1'
#
loop_
_entity.id
_entity.type
_entity.pdbx_description
1 polymer ?
#
loop_
_entity_poly.entity_id
_entity_poly.type
_entity_poly.pdbx_seq_one_letter_code
_entity_poly.pdbx_strand_id
1 'polypeptide(L)'
;MEKEIKIFKALGDEKRLEILSLISRKNMCAKGIARHLNITESAVSQQIKVLKEANLIIGYKVGYHIIYDINEDSLKNSIKFIDSIIDNNSIISDTNLDKLICSDKCKHLKCISDYKFKEGLIMKICFPVESFNGLKSIPYGHFGSAPHFVICDVETKEVRLIGNGDLGHEHGKCQPIKALSGETVDAVIVGGIGAGAIRKLGSMGIKTFKAIDGDLEENLKAFSNGTLKEFSANHTCNHDGCSHH
;
A
#
# COMPACT_ATOMS: atom_id res chain seq x y z
N MET A 1 28.31 -9.80 -4.67
CA MET A 1 27.43 -9.01 -5.55
C MET A 1 27.38 -9.51 -6.99
N GLU A 2 28.47 -9.99 -7.61
CA GLU A 2 28.41 -10.44 -9.01
C GLU A 2 27.39 -11.58 -9.23
N LYS A 3 27.32 -12.55 -8.30
CA LYS A 3 26.35 -13.65 -8.32
C LYS A 3 24.91 -13.14 -8.21
N GLU A 4 24.67 -12.23 -7.27
CA GLU A 4 23.36 -11.63 -7.02
C GLU A 4 22.88 -10.83 -8.25
N ILE A 5 23.77 -10.03 -8.87
CA ILE A 5 23.47 -9.27 -10.08
C ILE A 5 23.06 -10.19 -11.24
N LYS A 6 23.78 -11.30 -11.44
CA LYS A 6 23.43 -12.29 -12.48
C LYS A 6 22.04 -12.89 -12.24
N ILE A 7 21.72 -13.23 -10.99
CA ILE A 7 20.40 -13.73 -10.62
C ILE A 7 19.31 -12.68 -10.90
N PHE A 8 19.45 -11.45 -10.41
CA PHE A 8 18.41 -10.43 -10.59
C PHE A 8 18.22 -10.04 -12.05
N LYS A 9 19.29 -9.98 -12.86
CA LYS A 9 19.18 -9.81 -14.31
C LYS A 9 18.44 -10.97 -14.99
N ALA A 10 18.67 -12.19 -14.54
CA ALA A 10 17.96 -13.35 -15.06
C ALA A 10 16.47 -13.35 -14.62
N LEU A 11 16.15 -12.90 -13.41
CA LEU A 11 14.77 -12.82 -12.93
C LEU A 11 13.97 -11.65 -13.54
N GLY A 12 14.61 -10.63 -14.09
CA GLY A 12 13.97 -9.46 -14.71
C GLY A 12 13.33 -9.69 -16.09
N ASP A 13 12.92 -10.91 -16.42
CA ASP A 13 12.35 -11.28 -17.73
C ASP A 13 11.15 -12.22 -17.57
N GLU A 14 10.05 -11.83 -18.22
CA GLU A 14 8.76 -12.51 -18.12
C GLU A 14 8.83 -13.99 -18.50
N LYS A 15 9.48 -14.32 -19.62
CA LYS A 15 9.55 -15.70 -20.10
C LYS A 15 10.42 -16.58 -19.21
N ARG A 16 11.47 -16.02 -18.62
CA ARG A 16 12.26 -16.74 -17.61
C ARG A 16 11.45 -17.02 -16.35
N LEU A 17 10.65 -16.06 -15.88
CA LEU A 17 9.75 -16.27 -14.74
C LEU A 17 8.66 -17.30 -15.04
N GLU A 18 8.08 -17.29 -16.24
CA GLU A 18 7.12 -18.32 -16.68
C GLU A 18 7.75 -19.73 -16.65
N ILE A 19 8.98 -19.88 -17.15
CA ILE A 19 9.71 -21.16 -17.11
C ILE A 19 9.93 -21.60 -15.67
N LEU A 20 10.42 -20.73 -14.78
CA LEU A 20 10.64 -21.04 -13.36
C LEU A 20 9.33 -21.45 -12.67
N SER A 21 8.24 -20.74 -12.94
CA SER A 21 6.90 -21.06 -12.44
C SER A 21 6.41 -22.43 -12.92
N LEU A 22 6.69 -22.79 -14.16
CA LEU A 22 6.33 -24.09 -14.72
C LEU A 22 7.13 -25.23 -14.06
N ILE A 23 8.46 -25.10 -14.02
CA ILE A 23 9.32 -26.18 -13.51
C ILE A 23 9.24 -26.35 -11.99
N SER A 24 8.90 -25.28 -11.24
CA SER A 24 8.65 -25.39 -9.79
C SER A 24 7.45 -26.27 -9.43
N ARG A 25 6.52 -26.48 -10.38
CA ARG A 25 5.38 -27.38 -10.21
C ARG A 25 5.68 -28.80 -10.70
N LYS A 26 6.48 -28.92 -11.75
CA LYS A 26 6.83 -30.19 -12.37
C LYS A 26 8.12 -30.08 -13.16
N ASN A 27 9.07 -30.95 -12.86
CA ASN A 27 10.35 -31.02 -13.57
C ASN A 27 10.12 -31.46 -15.02
N MET A 28 10.68 -30.74 -15.99
CA MET A 28 10.35 -30.90 -17.41
C MET A 28 11.56 -30.71 -18.32
N CYS A 29 11.51 -31.29 -19.52
CA CYS A 29 12.51 -31.05 -20.57
C CYS A 29 12.20 -29.77 -21.37
N ALA A 30 13.19 -29.27 -22.12
CA ALA A 30 13.05 -28.08 -22.98
C ALA A 30 11.85 -28.18 -23.95
N LYS A 31 11.65 -29.35 -24.56
CA LYS A 31 10.51 -29.61 -25.45
C LYS A 31 9.16 -29.51 -24.72
N GLY A 32 9.09 -30.02 -23.49
CA GLY A 32 7.90 -29.93 -22.66
C GLY A 32 7.56 -28.49 -22.29
N ILE A 33 8.59 -27.71 -21.93
CA ILE A 33 8.47 -26.27 -21.63
C ILE A 33 7.99 -25.50 -22.88
N ALA A 34 8.61 -25.73 -24.03
CA ALA A 34 8.26 -25.07 -25.30
C ALA A 34 6.78 -25.27 -25.66
N ARG A 35 6.28 -26.49 -25.48
CA ARG A 35 4.87 -26.83 -25.71
C ARG A 35 3.92 -26.09 -24.78
N HIS A 36 4.26 -25.93 -23.49
CA HIS A 36 3.39 -25.26 -22.51
C HIS A 36 3.38 -23.74 -22.68
N LEU A 37 4.51 -23.15 -23.07
CA LEU A 37 4.64 -21.71 -23.27
C LEU A 37 4.28 -21.27 -24.69
N ASN A 38 3.94 -22.21 -25.58
CA ASN A 38 3.62 -21.96 -26.99
C ASN A 38 4.71 -21.16 -27.72
N ILE A 39 5.97 -21.53 -27.50
CA ILE A 39 7.16 -20.92 -28.13
C ILE A 39 8.07 -22.01 -28.72
N THR A 40 9.08 -21.60 -29.50
CA THR A 40 10.01 -22.55 -30.13
C THR A 40 10.97 -23.18 -29.12
N GLU A 41 11.41 -24.41 -29.38
CA GLU A 41 12.44 -25.08 -28.56
C GLU A 41 13.77 -24.30 -28.52
N SER A 42 14.08 -23.57 -29.60
CA SER A 42 15.24 -22.66 -29.67
C SER A 42 15.09 -21.49 -28.69
N ALA A 43 13.92 -20.85 -28.65
CA ALA A 43 13.63 -19.77 -27.69
C ALA A 43 13.75 -20.26 -26.25
N VAL A 44 13.20 -21.44 -25.93
CA VAL A 44 13.36 -22.06 -24.60
C VAL A 44 14.83 -22.34 -24.28
N SER A 45 15.58 -22.86 -25.25
CA SER A 45 17.00 -23.18 -25.05
C SER A 45 17.83 -21.94 -24.72
N GLN A 46 17.52 -20.79 -25.33
CA GLN A 46 18.14 -19.50 -24.99
C GLN A 46 17.84 -19.10 -23.54
N GLN A 47 16.59 -19.18 -23.11
CA GLN A 47 16.21 -18.83 -21.73
C GLN A 47 16.82 -19.78 -20.70
N ILE A 48 16.83 -21.09 -20.99
CA ILE A 48 17.47 -22.11 -20.14
C ILE A 48 18.95 -21.85 -19.97
N LYS A 49 19.66 -21.43 -21.04
CA LYS A 49 21.08 -21.10 -20.96
C LYS A 49 21.31 -19.99 -19.93
N VAL A 50 20.56 -18.89 -20.02
CA VAL A 50 20.66 -17.76 -19.08
C VAL A 50 20.31 -18.19 -17.65
N LEU A 51 19.25 -18.97 -17.47
CA LEU A 51 18.83 -19.47 -16.15
C LEU A 51 19.88 -20.41 -15.53
N LYS A 52 20.55 -21.24 -16.35
CA LYS A 52 21.67 -22.09 -15.91
C LYS A 52 22.90 -21.28 -15.54
N GLU A 53 23.27 -20.29 -16.35
CA GLU A 53 24.40 -19.39 -16.07
C GLU A 53 24.19 -18.58 -14.79
N ALA A 54 22.94 -18.21 -14.49
CA ALA A 54 22.54 -17.59 -13.23
C ALA A 54 22.40 -18.58 -12.05
N ASN A 55 22.64 -19.87 -12.28
CA ASN A 55 22.48 -20.95 -11.30
C ASN A 55 21.07 -21.03 -10.68
N LEU A 56 20.03 -20.61 -11.41
CA LEU A 56 18.64 -20.65 -10.97
C LEU A 56 17.96 -22.00 -11.26
N ILE A 57 18.50 -22.75 -12.22
CA ILE A 57 18.02 -24.08 -12.59
C ILE A 57 19.18 -25.05 -12.71
N ILE A 58 18.90 -26.32 -12.45
CA ILE A 58 19.79 -27.44 -12.72
C ILE A 58 19.18 -28.32 -13.82
N GLY A 59 20.01 -29.11 -14.50
CA GLY A 59 19.54 -30.06 -15.49
C GLY A 59 20.26 -31.39 -15.35
N TYR A 60 19.50 -32.48 -15.32
CA TYR A 60 20.02 -33.85 -15.19
C TYR A 60 19.45 -34.75 -16.29
N LYS A 61 20.22 -35.77 -16.67
CA LYS A 61 19.86 -36.67 -17.77
C LYS A 61 18.91 -37.76 -17.27
N VAL A 62 17.76 -37.89 -17.93
CA VAL A 62 16.79 -38.97 -17.73
C VAL A 62 16.52 -39.62 -19.08
N GLY A 63 17.11 -40.80 -19.29
CA GLY A 63 17.11 -41.46 -20.60
C GLY A 63 17.78 -40.61 -21.68
N TYR A 64 17.03 -40.29 -22.74
CA TYR A 64 17.49 -39.45 -23.85
C TYR A 64 17.23 -37.94 -23.64
N HIS A 65 16.59 -37.55 -22.53
CA HIS A 65 16.18 -36.19 -22.29
C HIS A 65 16.94 -35.56 -21.12
N ILE A 66 17.14 -34.24 -21.19
CA ILE A 66 17.57 -33.45 -20.03
C ILE A 66 16.30 -32.90 -19.39
N ILE A 67 16.13 -33.19 -18.10
CA ILE A 67 15.06 -32.66 -17.26
C ILE A 67 15.62 -31.52 -16.44
N TYR A 68 14.88 -30.42 -16.37
CA TYR A 68 15.24 -29.21 -15.64
C TYR A 68 14.44 -29.10 -14.36
N ASP A 69 15.11 -28.59 -13.32
CA ASP A 69 14.57 -28.38 -11.98
C ASP A 69 15.10 -27.06 -11.40
N ILE A 70 14.41 -26.52 -10.41
CA ILE A 70 14.80 -25.31 -9.69
C ILE A 70 16.03 -25.58 -8.83
N ASN A 71 16.97 -24.64 -8.82
CA ASN A 71 18.00 -24.60 -7.81
C ASN A 71 17.46 -23.85 -6.58
N GLU A 72 16.89 -24.59 -5.63
CA GLU A 72 16.31 -24.02 -4.41
C GLU A 72 17.31 -23.22 -3.59
N ASP A 73 18.56 -23.69 -3.50
CA ASP A 73 19.59 -23.04 -2.69
C ASP A 73 19.90 -21.64 -3.23
N SER A 74 19.99 -21.49 -4.55
CA SER A 74 20.18 -20.17 -5.17
C SER A 74 19.04 -19.22 -4.83
N LEU A 75 17.78 -19.66 -4.92
CA LEU A 75 16.61 -18.83 -4.59
C LEU A 75 16.55 -18.47 -3.10
N LYS A 76 16.80 -19.44 -2.21
CA LYS A 76 16.86 -19.20 -0.75
C LYS A 76 17.94 -18.18 -0.40
N ASN A 77 19.09 -18.23 -1.07
CA ASN A 77 20.15 -17.24 -0.89
C ASN A 77 19.75 -15.85 -1.39
N SER A 78 19.03 -15.76 -2.51
CA SER A 78 18.48 -14.49 -3.00
C SER A 78 17.45 -13.89 -2.05
N ILE A 79 16.58 -14.72 -1.46
CA ILE A 79 15.63 -14.28 -0.43
C ILE A 79 16.38 -13.73 0.78
N LYS A 80 17.36 -14.46 1.31
CA LYS A 80 18.20 -13.98 2.43
C LYS A 80 18.89 -12.65 2.12
N PHE A 81 19.35 -12.47 0.89
CA PHE A 81 19.94 -11.20 0.45
C PHE A 81 18.90 -10.07 0.45
N ILE A 82 17.70 -10.31 -0.06
CA ILE A 82 16.60 -9.33 -0.01
C ILE A 82 16.22 -9.01 1.45
N ASP A 83 16.12 -10.02 2.32
CA ASP A 83 15.84 -9.84 3.75
C ASP A 83 16.92 -8.98 4.41
N SER A 84 18.21 -9.21 4.10
CA SER A 84 19.29 -8.36 4.61
C SER A 84 19.20 -6.90 4.14
N ILE A 85 18.64 -6.65 2.95
CA ILE A 85 18.35 -5.27 2.48
C ILE A 85 17.22 -4.67 3.32
N ILE A 86 16.15 -5.42 3.56
CA ILE A 86 14.97 -4.97 4.33
C ILE A 86 15.34 -4.63 5.77
N ASP A 87 16.14 -5.50 6.40
CA ASP A 87 16.58 -5.38 7.78
C ASP A 87 17.62 -4.28 7.99
N ASN A 88 18.11 -3.66 6.90
CA ASN A 88 19.25 -2.73 6.88
C ASN A 88 20.52 -3.31 7.51
N ASN A 89 20.65 -4.63 7.57
CA ASN A 89 21.87 -5.25 8.03
C ASN A 89 22.94 -5.03 6.95
N SER A 90 23.87 -4.12 7.23
CA SER A 90 24.88 -3.58 6.32
C SER A 90 25.46 -4.59 5.31
N ILE A 91 24.91 -4.61 4.11
CA ILE A 91 25.50 -5.31 2.95
C ILE A 91 26.71 -4.51 2.42
N ILE A 92 26.75 -3.21 2.70
CA ILE A 92 27.82 -2.32 2.27
C ILE A 92 28.80 -2.15 3.42
N SER A 93 29.89 -2.92 3.40
CA SER A 93 30.95 -2.87 4.41
C SER A 93 31.86 -1.65 4.32
N ASP A 94 31.77 -0.82 3.27
CA ASP A 94 32.78 0.23 3.00
C ASP A 94 32.25 1.60 2.52
N THR A 95 30.94 1.83 2.48
CA THR A 95 30.47 3.22 2.41
C THR A 95 30.35 3.72 3.83
N ASN A 96 31.35 4.50 4.23
CA ASN A 96 31.27 5.46 5.32
C ASN A 96 29.94 6.22 5.15
N LEU A 97 28.88 5.77 5.82
CA LEU A 97 27.51 6.27 5.64
C LEU A 97 27.45 7.76 6.00
N ASP A 98 28.35 8.19 6.89
CA ASP A 98 28.61 9.58 7.27
C ASP A 98 29.12 10.47 6.11
N LYS A 99 29.53 9.88 4.98
CA LYS A 99 29.92 10.59 3.74
C LYS A 99 28.84 10.62 2.66
N LEU A 100 27.64 10.07 2.90
CA LEU A 100 26.45 10.33 2.06
C LEU A 100 25.94 11.76 2.28
N ILE A 101 26.80 12.75 2.06
CA ILE A 101 26.43 14.16 2.09
C ILE A 101 26.01 14.51 0.67
N CYS A 102 24.70 14.52 0.44
CA CYS A 102 24.10 15.16 -0.74
C CYS A 102 24.68 16.58 -0.85
N SER A 103 25.17 16.99 -2.02
CA SER A 103 25.79 18.31 -2.16
C SER A 103 24.81 19.42 -1.77
N ASP A 104 25.27 20.50 -1.14
CA ASP A 104 24.45 21.67 -0.77
C ASP A 104 23.71 22.33 -1.95
N LYS A 105 24.01 21.93 -3.19
CA LYS A 105 23.33 22.34 -4.42
C LYS A 105 22.18 21.42 -4.85
N CYS A 106 21.92 20.34 -4.11
CA CYS A 106 20.84 19.42 -4.40
C CYS A 106 19.49 20.11 -4.11
N LYS A 107 18.64 20.22 -5.13
CA LYS A 107 17.31 20.83 -5.00
C LYS A 107 16.31 19.96 -4.20
N HIS A 108 16.70 18.72 -3.87
CA HIS A 108 15.88 17.79 -3.10
C HIS A 108 16.23 17.86 -1.61
N LEU A 109 15.55 18.76 -0.89
CA LEU A 109 15.64 18.93 0.57
C LEU A 109 15.22 17.71 1.41
N LYS A 110 14.96 16.54 0.80
CA LYS A 110 14.36 15.36 1.44
C LYS A 110 15.29 14.14 1.53
N CYS A 111 16.53 14.23 1.06
CA CYS A 111 17.41 13.06 0.88
C CYS A 111 18.37 12.77 2.05
N ILE A 112 18.44 13.60 3.10
CA ILE A 112 19.36 13.39 4.24
C ILE A 112 18.64 13.59 5.56
N SER A 113 17.75 12.66 5.91
CA SER A 113 17.44 12.44 7.32
C SER A 113 17.42 10.95 7.54
N ASP A 114 18.05 10.47 8.61
CA ASP A 114 18.19 9.06 9.03
C ASP A 114 16.86 8.32 9.31
N TYR A 115 15.75 8.84 8.80
CA TYR A 115 14.44 8.24 8.81
C TYR A 115 14.10 7.73 7.41
N LYS A 116 13.87 6.41 7.30
CA LYS A 116 13.26 5.76 6.14
C LYS A 116 12.01 6.55 5.72
N PHE A 117 12.12 7.35 4.67
CA PHE A 117 10.93 7.80 3.94
C PHE A 117 10.36 6.58 3.22
N LYS A 118 9.31 5.98 3.76
CA LYS A 118 8.38 5.19 2.93
C LYS A 118 7.80 6.17 1.91
N GLU A 119 8.16 6.04 0.65
CA GLU A 119 7.29 6.53 -0.41
C GLU A 119 5.92 5.85 -0.25
N GLY A 120 4.88 6.63 0.05
CA GLY A 120 3.50 6.25 -0.22
C GLY A 120 2.68 5.57 0.88
N LEU A 121 2.42 6.27 1.99
CA LEU A 121 1.02 6.43 2.39
C LEU A 121 0.77 7.93 2.45
N ILE A 122 0.21 8.49 1.38
CA ILE A 122 -0.46 9.78 1.48
C ILE A 122 -1.70 9.49 2.32
N MET A 123 -1.70 9.89 3.58
CA MET A 123 -2.81 9.57 4.47
C MET A 123 -3.87 10.65 4.31
N LYS A 124 -5.01 10.28 3.72
CA LYS A 124 -6.12 11.20 3.47
C LYS A 124 -7.19 11.00 4.54
N ILE A 125 -7.48 12.07 5.27
CA ILE A 125 -8.50 12.09 6.31
C ILE A 125 -9.67 12.94 5.87
N CYS A 126 -10.87 12.36 5.96
CA CYS A 126 -12.11 13.08 5.74
C CYS A 126 -12.67 13.67 7.05
N PHE A 127 -13.08 14.93 6.99
CA PHE A 127 -13.81 15.63 8.04
C PHE A 127 -15.15 16.12 7.50
N PRO A 128 -16.29 15.73 8.09
CA PRO A 128 -17.51 16.50 7.91
C PRO A 128 -17.37 17.85 8.62
N VAL A 129 -17.78 18.94 7.99
CA VAL A 129 -17.71 20.30 8.56
C VAL A 129 -18.98 21.08 8.27
N GLU A 130 -19.33 22.03 9.14
CA GLU A 130 -20.46 22.94 8.92
C GLU A 130 -20.12 24.04 7.91
N SER A 131 -18.88 24.52 7.94
CA SER A 131 -18.38 25.59 7.07
C SER A 131 -16.90 25.38 6.79
N PHE A 132 -16.47 25.71 5.57
CA PHE A 132 -15.09 25.55 5.16
C PHE A 132 -14.25 26.79 5.48
N ASN A 133 -13.27 26.61 6.35
CA ASN A 133 -12.26 27.61 6.71
C ASN A 133 -10.85 27.00 6.70
N GLY A 134 -10.56 26.18 5.67
CA GLY A 134 -9.31 25.44 5.56
C GLY A 134 -9.05 24.54 6.77
N LEU A 135 -7.82 24.51 7.29
CA LEU A 135 -7.45 23.75 8.49
C LEU A 135 -8.13 24.27 9.78
N LYS A 136 -8.66 25.50 9.76
CA LYS A 136 -9.41 26.09 10.88
C LYS A 136 -10.90 25.72 10.87
N SER A 137 -11.33 24.82 9.98
CA SER A 137 -12.69 24.27 10.02
C SER A 137 -12.88 23.41 11.26
N ILE A 138 -14.11 23.34 11.78
CA ILE A 138 -14.45 22.55 12.96
C ILE A 138 -15.16 21.26 12.52
N PRO A 139 -14.77 20.08 13.02
CA PRO A 139 -15.48 18.83 12.73
C PRO A 139 -16.94 18.90 13.16
N TYR A 140 -17.85 18.50 12.26
CA TYR A 140 -19.28 18.52 12.51
C TYR A 140 -19.72 17.34 13.39
N GLY A 141 -20.79 17.57 14.17
CA GLY A 141 -21.29 16.61 15.16
C GLY A 141 -21.93 15.36 14.57
N HIS A 142 -22.39 15.40 13.31
CA HIS A 142 -23.15 14.30 12.71
C HIS A 142 -22.70 14.02 11.27
N PHE A 143 -22.09 12.87 11.03
CA PHE A 143 -21.57 12.49 9.71
C PHE A 143 -22.63 12.59 8.59
N GLY A 144 -23.83 12.05 8.83
CA GLY A 144 -24.83 11.87 7.77
C GLY A 144 -25.61 13.14 7.37
N SER A 145 -25.56 14.19 8.20
CA SER A 145 -26.24 15.47 7.95
C SER A 145 -25.26 16.63 7.75
N ALA A 146 -23.96 16.33 7.63
CA ALA A 146 -22.94 17.34 7.40
C ALA A 146 -23.17 18.06 6.06
N PRO A 147 -23.16 19.41 6.03
CA PRO A 147 -23.35 20.16 4.79
C PRO A 147 -22.15 20.03 3.85
N HIS A 148 -20.95 19.85 4.40
CA HIS A 148 -19.71 19.77 3.65
C HIS A 148 -18.79 18.68 4.16
N PHE A 149 -17.95 18.15 3.27
CA PHE A 149 -16.88 17.24 3.62
C PHE A 149 -15.55 17.84 3.14
N VAL A 150 -14.51 17.71 3.95
CA VAL A 150 -13.16 18.17 3.67
C VAL A 150 -12.24 16.97 3.68
N ILE A 151 -11.37 16.84 2.68
CA ILE A 151 -10.25 15.92 2.74
C ILE A 151 -8.99 16.71 3.08
N CYS A 152 -8.29 16.24 4.11
CA CYS A 152 -6.97 16.70 4.47
C CYS A 152 -5.94 15.61 4.17
N ASP A 153 -4.86 16.01 3.53
CA ASP A 153 -3.63 15.23 3.44
C ASP A 153 -2.80 15.48 4.72
N VAL A 154 -2.48 14.41 5.46
CA VAL A 154 -1.83 14.54 6.79
C VAL A 154 -0.42 15.09 6.66
N GLU A 155 0.28 14.75 5.58
CA GLU A 155 1.69 15.10 5.38
C GLU A 155 1.86 16.53 4.87
N THR A 156 1.11 16.90 3.83
CA THR A 156 1.19 18.21 3.19
C THR A 156 0.35 19.27 3.89
N LYS A 157 -0.63 18.82 4.69
CA LYS A 157 -1.69 19.67 5.28
C LYS A 157 -2.57 20.37 4.24
N GLU A 158 -2.54 19.89 3.00
CA GLU A 158 -3.44 20.37 1.96
C GLU A 158 -4.88 19.96 2.30
N VAL A 159 -5.79 20.92 2.23
CA VAL A 159 -7.21 20.73 2.51
C VAL A 159 -8.03 21.07 1.28
N ARG A 160 -8.94 20.18 0.92
CA ARG A 160 -9.86 20.38 -0.20
C ARG A 160 -11.29 20.09 0.22
N LEU A 161 -12.19 20.96 -0.23
CA LEU A 161 -13.62 20.78 -0.07
C LEU A 161 -14.13 19.74 -1.06
N ILE A 162 -15.00 18.85 -0.61
CA ILE A 162 -15.76 17.92 -1.44
C ILE A 162 -17.22 18.33 -1.37
N GLY A 163 -17.75 18.66 -2.55
CA GLY A 163 -19.14 19.04 -2.72
C GLY A 163 -20.06 17.84 -2.58
N ASN A 164 -21.18 18.04 -1.88
CA ASN A 164 -22.28 17.10 -1.83
C ASN A 164 -23.04 17.17 -3.16
N GLY A 165 -22.84 16.20 -4.04
CA GLY A 165 -23.48 16.12 -5.36
C GLY A 165 -24.98 15.79 -5.34
N ASP A 166 -25.65 15.78 -4.19
CA ASP A 166 -27.08 15.50 -4.06
C ASP A 166 -27.68 16.31 -2.89
N LEU A 167 -28.08 17.57 -3.13
CA LEU A 167 -28.88 18.38 -2.21
C LEU A 167 -30.38 18.03 -2.27
N GLY A 168 -30.68 16.75 -2.41
CA GLY A 168 -32.02 16.24 -2.27
C GLY A 168 -31.97 14.74 -2.09
N HIS A 169 -32.54 14.24 -0.99
CA HIS A 169 -33.54 13.16 -0.97
C HIS A 169 -33.70 12.61 0.45
N GLU A 170 -34.81 11.90 0.64
CA GLU A 170 -35.51 11.56 1.89
C GLU A 170 -34.66 11.01 3.06
N HIS A 171 -35.12 11.41 4.25
CA HIS A 171 -34.58 11.02 5.55
C HIS A 171 -34.45 9.49 5.69
N GLY A 172 -33.25 9.00 6.00
CA GLY A 172 -33.01 7.64 6.50
C GLY A 172 -32.13 6.73 5.64
N LYS A 173 -31.70 7.14 4.44
CA LYS A 173 -30.74 6.37 3.61
C LYS A 173 -29.47 7.16 3.33
N CYS A 174 -28.74 7.53 4.37
CA CYS A 174 -27.40 8.10 4.21
C CYS A 174 -26.50 7.07 3.51
N GLN A 175 -25.96 7.40 2.34
CA GLN A 175 -24.92 6.63 1.68
C GLN A 175 -23.58 7.37 1.89
N PRO A 176 -22.78 6.99 2.90
CA PRO A 176 -21.48 7.62 3.19
C PRO A 176 -20.55 7.73 1.98
N ILE A 177 -20.74 6.84 1.01
CA ILE A 177 -19.93 6.74 -0.20
C ILE A 177 -20.21 7.89 -1.17
N LYS A 178 -21.46 8.33 -1.30
CA LYS A 178 -21.81 9.46 -2.18
C LYS A 178 -21.18 10.76 -1.69
N ALA A 179 -21.11 10.94 -0.37
CA ALA A 179 -20.48 12.11 0.26
C ALA A 179 -18.98 12.24 -0.01
N LEU A 180 -18.29 11.11 -0.26
CA LEU A 180 -16.88 11.09 -0.62
C LEU A 180 -16.65 11.30 -2.13
N SER A 181 -17.70 11.36 -2.96
CA SER A 181 -17.62 11.67 -4.39
C SER A 181 -16.61 10.82 -5.19
N GLY A 182 -16.42 9.55 -4.79
CA GLY A 182 -15.45 8.63 -5.41
C GLY A 182 -14.00 8.78 -4.93
N GLU A 183 -13.75 9.65 -3.95
CA GLU A 183 -12.44 9.83 -3.33
C GLU A 183 -12.12 8.71 -2.35
N THR A 184 -10.87 8.26 -2.36
CA THR A 184 -10.35 7.30 -1.40
C THR A 184 -9.77 8.02 -0.20
N VAL A 185 -10.24 7.68 1.01
CA VAL A 185 -9.72 8.18 2.29
C VAL A 185 -9.40 7.02 3.20
N ASP A 186 -8.41 7.20 4.06
CA ASP A 186 -7.95 6.17 5.00
C ASP A 186 -8.74 6.21 6.32
N ALA A 187 -9.19 7.42 6.68
CA ALA A 187 -9.94 7.64 7.90
C ALA A 187 -10.99 8.74 7.75
N VAL A 188 -12.01 8.66 8.60
CA VAL A 188 -13.01 9.72 8.84
C VAL A 188 -12.91 10.13 10.30
N ILE A 189 -12.77 11.43 10.58
CA ILE A 189 -12.81 11.99 11.94
C ILE A 189 -14.08 12.83 12.08
N VAL A 190 -14.95 12.48 13.02
CA VAL A 190 -16.29 13.08 13.17
C VAL A 190 -16.75 13.09 14.62
N GLY A 191 -17.59 14.06 15.01
CA GLY A 191 -18.13 14.12 16.37
C GLY A 191 -19.03 12.92 16.71
N GLY A 192 -19.88 12.52 15.76
CA GLY A 192 -20.83 11.42 15.90
C GLY A 192 -21.24 10.79 14.56
N ILE A 193 -21.42 9.48 14.56
CA ILE A 193 -21.75 8.69 13.37
C ILE A 193 -22.60 7.48 13.75
N GLY A 194 -23.56 7.13 12.90
CA GLY A 194 -24.43 5.97 13.12
C GLY A 194 -23.75 4.63 12.79
N ALA A 195 -24.16 3.55 13.48
CA ALA A 195 -23.61 2.20 13.31
C ALA A 195 -23.63 1.69 11.86
N GLY A 196 -24.67 2.02 11.09
CA GLY A 196 -24.75 1.67 9.67
C GLY A 196 -23.63 2.28 8.83
N ALA A 197 -23.27 3.54 9.10
CA ALA A 197 -22.20 4.23 8.39
C ALA A 197 -20.82 3.73 8.83
N ILE A 198 -20.60 3.47 10.13
CA ILE A 198 -19.37 2.85 10.66
C ILE A 198 -19.12 1.50 9.95
N ARG A 199 -20.12 0.61 9.93
CA ARG A 199 -19.98 -0.70 9.28
C ARG A 199 -19.70 -0.59 7.78
N LYS A 200 -20.32 0.37 7.10
CA LYS A 200 -20.12 0.59 5.67
C LYS A 200 -18.71 1.08 5.36
N LEU A 201 -18.23 2.09 6.08
CA LEU A 201 -16.87 2.62 5.96
C LEU A 201 -15.82 1.54 6.31
N GLY A 202 -16.04 0.82 7.42
CA GLY A 202 -15.16 -0.27 7.83
C GLY A 202 -15.07 -1.42 6.80
N SER A 203 -16.18 -1.75 6.12
CA SER A 203 -16.16 -2.75 5.02
C SER A 203 -15.30 -2.32 3.82
N MET A 204 -14.97 -1.03 3.72
CA MET A 204 -14.11 -0.46 2.70
C MET A 204 -12.68 -0.21 3.20
N GLY A 205 -12.35 -0.64 4.42
CA GLY A 205 -11.06 -0.41 5.05
C GLY A 205 -10.89 1.01 5.63
N ILE A 206 -11.95 1.82 5.64
CA ILE A 206 -11.91 3.20 6.17
C ILE A 206 -12.20 3.15 7.67
N LYS A 207 -11.24 3.63 8.47
CA LYS A 207 -11.43 3.72 9.93
C LYS A 207 -12.19 4.98 10.31
N THR A 208 -12.93 4.94 11.41
CA THR A 208 -13.69 6.11 11.88
C THR A 208 -13.30 6.47 13.30
N PHE A 209 -13.01 7.74 13.56
CA PHE A 209 -12.55 8.23 14.85
C PHE A 209 -13.45 9.34 15.36
N LYS A 210 -13.58 9.41 16.69
CA LYS A 210 -14.29 10.49 17.38
C LYS A 210 -13.41 11.74 17.38
N ALA A 211 -13.94 12.83 16.82
CA ALA A 211 -13.32 14.14 16.89
C ALA A 211 -13.20 14.64 18.35
N ILE A 212 -12.14 15.38 18.63
CA ILE A 212 -11.99 16.20 19.83
C ILE A 212 -12.46 17.62 19.55
N ASP A 213 -12.74 18.37 20.61
CA ASP A 213 -12.97 19.81 20.52
C ASP A 213 -11.76 20.49 19.88
N GLY A 214 -12.02 21.43 18.99
CA GLY A 214 -10.98 22.11 18.24
C GLY A 214 -11.17 22.07 16.73
N ASP A 215 -10.18 22.60 16.03
CA ASP A 215 -10.16 22.65 14.56
C ASP A 215 -9.58 21.35 13.93
N LEU A 216 -9.54 21.31 12.59
CA LEU A 216 -8.98 20.16 11.87
C LEU A 216 -7.50 19.97 12.20
N GLU A 217 -6.74 21.05 12.41
CA GLU A 217 -5.32 20.98 12.72
C GLU A 217 -5.07 20.28 14.07
N GLU A 218 -5.85 20.61 15.08
CA GLU A 218 -5.79 19.97 16.40
C GLU A 218 -6.22 18.50 16.33
N ASN A 219 -7.27 18.20 15.58
CA ASN A 219 -7.72 16.82 15.36
C ASN A 219 -6.70 15.99 14.56
N LEU A 220 -6.02 16.58 13.56
CA LEU A 220 -4.94 15.93 12.82
C LEU A 220 -3.74 15.64 13.71
N LYS A 221 -3.36 16.59 14.59
CA LYS A 221 -2.30 16.37 15.59
C LYS A 221 -2.65 15.23 16.53
N ALA A 222 -3.89 15.21 17.05
CA ALA A 222 -4.36 14.12 17.92
C ALA A 222 -4.38 12.77 17.19
N PHE A 223 -4.78 12.76 15.92
CA PHE A 223 -4.76 11.57 15.08
C PHE A 223 -3.35 11.03 14.89
N SER A 224 -2.40 11.88 14.47
CA SER A 224 -1.00 11.50 14.26
C SER A 224 -0.31 11.03 15.55
N ASN A 225 -0.75 11.53 16.71
CA ASN A 225 -0.28 11.09 18.03
C ASN A 225 -0.98 9.82 18.54
N GLY A 226 -1.96 9.28 17.80
CA GLY A 226 -2.71 8.09 18.18
C GLY A 226 -3.64 8.29 19.38
N THR A 227 -4.02 9.53 19.70
CA THR A 227 -4.84 9.85 20.89
C THR A 227 -6.34 9.91 20.60
N LEU A 228 -6.76 9.89 19.34
CA LEU A 228 -8.18 9.84 18.98
C LEU A 228 -8.79 8.46 19.24
N LYS A 229 -10.01 8.46 19.76
CA LYS A 229 -10.76 7.22 20.00
C LYS A 229 -11.38 6.70 18.70
N GLU A 230 -11.01 5.49 18.29
CA GLU A 230 -11.66 4.79 17.17
C GLU A 230 -13.08 4.34 17.56
N PHE A 231 -14.03 4.52 16.65
CA PHE A 231 -15.37 3.96 16.78
C PHE A 231 -15.35 2.47 16.44
N SER A 232 -15.72 1.62 17.40
CA SER A 232 -15.83 0.17 17.15
C SER A 232 -17.06 -0.16 16.30
N ALA A 233 -17.01 -1.23 15.49
CA ALA A 233 -18.18 -1.71 14.75
C ALA A 233 -19.37 -2.11 15.64
N ASN A 234 -19.12 -2.38 16.92
CA ASN A 234 -20.13 -2.67 17.95
C ASN A 234 -20.66 -1.41 18.63
N HIS A 235 -20.50 -0.23 18.04
CA HIS A 235 -21.10 0.99 18.59
C HIS A 235 -22.62 0.91 18.48
N THR A 236 -23.25 0.27 19.46
CA THR A 236 -24.67 0.39 19.74
C THR A 236 -24.92 1.85 20.09
N CYS A 237 -25.64 2.56 19.23
CA CYS A 237 -26.26 3.82 19.61
C CYS A 237 -27.21 3.48 20.78
N ASN A 238 -26.80 3.77 22.01
CA ASN A 238 -27.77 3.94 23.09
C ASN A 238 -28.53 5.22 22.76
N HIS A 239 -29.76 5.04 22.29
CA HIS A 239 -30.69 6.10 21.98
C HIS A 239 -31.31 6.59 23.30
N ASP A 240 -30.56 7.37 24.08
CA ASP A 240 -31.12 8.12 25.20
C ASP A 240 -31.13 9.60 24.81
N GLY A 241 -32.33 10.10 24.48
CA GLY A 241 -32.60 11.54 24.38
C GLY A 241 -32.92 12.07 22.98
N CYS A 242 -33.97 11.57 22.34
CA CYS A 242 -34.74 12.39 21.39
C CYS A 242 -36.06 12.78 22.05
N SER A 243 -36.07 14.00 22.59
CA SER A 243 -37.28 14.68 23.03
C SER A 243 -38.07 15.08 21.78
N HIS A 244 -39.23 14.47 21.59
CA HIS A 244 -40.25 15.00 20.70
C HIS A 244 -40.92 16.19 21.39
N HIS A 245 -40.84 17.36 20.76
CA HIS A 245 -41.86 18.41 20.82
C HIS A 245 -42.03 18.99 19.42
#